data_AF-A0A8S4S419-F1
#
_entry.id   AF-A0A8S4S419-F1
#
_cell.length_a   1.000
_cell.length_b   1.000
_cell.length_c   1.000
_cell.angle_alpha   90.00
_cell.angle_beta   90.00
_cell.angle_gamma   90.00
#
_symmetry.space_group_name_H-M   'P 1'
#
loop_
_entity.id
_entity.type
_entity.pdbx_description
1 polymer ?
#
loop_
_entity_poly.entity_id
_entity_poly.type
_entity_poly.pdbx_seq_one_letter_code
_entity_poly.pdbx_strand_id
1 'polypeptide(L)'
;MYHQLNRFTGRLIASSHLQNPLFPVAPIALQRVDPPAIQYNTNHMSTVTEATACAAGSRRLVPGTNIPYPPVNETIRKQQELFQKDNDVPVHLKGGPFDALLYRLTMLLCIVGLAGIGHTIYGHAVPKKQ
;
A
#
# COMPACT_ATOMS: atom_id res chain seq x y z
N MET A 1 26.96 25.17 19.17
CA MET A 1 27.75 25.87 18.14
C MET A 1 27.64 25.06 16.86
N TYR A 2 27.19 25.66 15.76
CA TYR A 2 27.09 24.96 14.47
C TYR A 2 28.44 25.05 13.74
N HIS A 3 28.78 24.03 12.96
CA HIS A 3 30.02 24.00 12.17
C HIS A 3 29.67 23.80 10.69
N GLN A 4 30.24 24.63 9.81
CA GLN A 4 30.06 24.56 8.38
C GLN A 4 31.35 24.09 7.71
N LEU A 5 31.25 23.11 6.82
CA LEU A 5 32.38 22.58 6.05
C LEU A 5 32.77 23.57 4.94
N ASN A 6 34.00 24.06 4.97
CA ASN A 6 34.54 24.84 3.86
C ASN A 6 34.93 23.88 2.72
N ARG A 7 34.19 23.92 1.61
CA ARG A 7 34.38 23.00 0.47
C ARG A 7 35.73 23.15 -0.23
N PHE A 8 36.39 24.30 -0.11
CA PHE A 8 37.68 24.53 -0.75
C PHE A 8 38.85 23.98 0.08
N THR A 9 38.74 24.03 1.42
CA THR A 9 39.83 23.63 2.32
C THR A 9 39.55 22.33 3.09
N GLY A 10 38.34 21.80 3.01
CA GLY A 10 37.91 20.59 3.71
C GLY A 10 37.81 20.70 5.23
N ARG A 11 38.10 21.88 5.82
CA ARG A 11 38.07 22.08 7.28
C ARG A 11 36.68 22.54 7.74
N LEU A 12 36.29 22.05 8.91
CA LEU A 12 35.08 22.50 9.61
C LEU A 12 35.37 23.84 10.31
N ILE A 13 34.56 24.86 10.01
CA ILE A 13 34.66 26.20 10.60
C ILE A 13 33.42 26.41 11.45
N ALA A 14 33.57 26.96 12.66
CA ALA A 14 32.43 27.34 13.49
C ALA A 14 31.61 28.43 12.76
N SER A 15 30.35 28.12 12.47
CA SER A 15 29.41 29.02 11.81
C SER A 15 28.48 29.64 12.85
N SER A 16 28.47 30.98 12.92
CA SER A 16 27.48 31.75 13.69
C SER A 16 26.16 31.93 12.95
N HIS A 17 26.10 31.59 11.66
CA HIS A 17 24.87 31.57 10.89
C HIS A 17 24.03 30.40 11.39
N LEU A 18 23.09 30.70 12.30
CA LEU A 18 22.00 29.78 12.60
C LEU A 18 21.32 29.49 11.26
N GLN A 19 21.54 28.28 10.73
CA GLN A 19 20.58 27.71 9.81
C GLN A 19 19.23 27.88 10.51
N ASN A 20 18.33 28.65 9.88
CA ASN A 20 16.95 28.77 10.35
C ASN A 20 16.52 27.40 10.86
N PRO A 21 16.09 27.29 12.13
CA PRO A 21 16.04 26.00 12.79
C PRO A 21 15.18 25.06 11.94
N LEU A 22 15.78 23.92 11.56
CA LEU A 22 15.16 22.84 10.77
C LEU A 22 13.92 22.24 11.45
N PHE A 23 13.58 22.74 12.64
CA PHE A 23 12.45 22.38 13.46
C PHE A 23 11.88 23.71 13.99
N PRO A 24 10.56 23.87 14.10
CA PRO A 24 10.03 25.02 14.79
C PRO A 24 10.56 25.03 16.23
N VAL A 25 11.24 26.10 16.62
CA VAL A 25 11.51 26.39 18.03
C VAL A 25 10.16 26.30 18.74
N ALA A 26 10.09 25.52 19.82
CA ALA A 26 8.85 25.30 20.56
C ALA A 26 8.12 26.64 20.76
N PRO A 27 6.83 26.74 20.41
CA PRO A 27 6.14 28.01 20.41
C PRO A 27 6.13 28.56 21.83
N ILE A 28 6.70 29.75 22.01
CA ILE A 28 6.50 30.55 23.21
C ILE A 28 4.98 30.76 23.31
N ALA A 29 4.38 30.36 24.43
CA ALA A 29 2.94 30.13 24.59
C ALA A 29 2.01 31.35 24.42
N LEU A 30 2.50 32.48 23.89
CA LEU A 30 1.73 33.72 23.73
C LEU A 30 1.59 34.24 22.30
N GLN A 31 2.14 33.56 21.29
CA GLN A 31 2.12 34.05 19.91
C GLN A 31 1.20 33.19 19.03
N ARG A 32 -0.06 33.60 18.90
CA ARG A 32 -1.01 33.04 17.92
C ARG A 32 -0.65 33.60 16.53
N VAL A 33 0.41 33.07 15.94
CA VAL A 33 0.82 33.37 14.56
C VAL A 33 0.88 32.05 13.80
N ASP A 34 0.32 32.05 12.59
CA ASP A 34 0.17 30.88 11.73
C ASP A 34 1.47 30.07 11.61
N PRO A 35 1.40 28.73 11.58
CA PRO A 35 2.58 27.88 11.53
C PRO A 35 3.42 28.21 10.28
N PRO A 36 4.73 28.48 10.41
CA PRO A 36 5.55 28.89 9.29
C PRO A 36 5.63 27.76 8.25
N ALA A 37 5.45 28.10 6.98
CA ALA A 37 5.57 27.15 5.89
C ALA A 37 7.00 26.58 5.85
N ILE A 38 7.09 25.25 5.85
CA ILE A 38 8.38 24.52 5.83
C ILE A 38 9.01 24.71 4.45
N GLN A 39 9.92 25.67 4.30
CA GLN A 39 10.71 25.87 3.09
C GLN A 39 11.94 24.97 3.12
N TYR A 40 11.92 23.88 2.34
CA TYR A 40 13.10 23.07 2.06
C TYR A 40 13.96 23.76 1.00
N ASN A 41 14.56 24.91 1.33
CA ASN A 41 15.57 25.51 0.47
C ASN A 41 16.92 24.88 0.78
N THR A 42 17.28 23.81 0.06
CA THR A 42 18.65 23.63 -0.45
C THR A 42 18.67 22.57 -1.55
N ASN A 43 19.02 23.00 -2.77
CA ASN A 43 19.24 22.13 -3.94
C ASN A 43 20.39 21.11 -3.77
N HIS A 44 21.05 21.07 -2.61
CA HIS A 44 22.16 20.16 -2.31
C HIS A 44 21.74 18.91 -1.54
N MET A 45 20.48 18.82 -1.10
CA MET A 45 19.93 17.67 -0.37
C MET A 45 18.75 17.01 -1.09
N SER A 46 18.32 17.56 -2.23
CA SER A 46 17.40 16.88 -3.14
C SER A 46 18.17 15.89 -3.99
N THR A 47 18.02 14.59 -3.73
CA THR A 47 18.47 13.53 -4.66
C THR A 47 17.50 13.34 -5.83
N VAL A 48 16.65 14.33 -6.14
CA VAL A 48 15.71 14.28 -7.24
C VAL A 48 15.81 15.58 -8.02
N THR A 49 16.54 15.53 -9.13
CA THR A 49 16.50 16.55 -10.17
C THR A 49 15.04 16.74 -10.59
N GLU A 50 14.54 17.96 -10.48
CA GLU A 50 13.15 18.34 -10.83
C GLU A 50 12.80 18.11 -12.32
N ALA A 51 13.78 17.77 -13.16
CA ALA A 51 13.60 17.48 -14.59
C ALA A 51 12.89 16.15 -14.91
N THR A 52 12.67 15.27 -13.93
CA THR A 52 11.80 14.08 -14.06
C THR A 52 10.48 14.24 -13.32
N ALA A 53 10.03 15.47 -13.07
CA ALA A 53 8.69 15.77 -12.55
C ALA A 53 7.58 15.47 -13.57
N CYS A 54 7.40 14.19 -13.89
CA CYS A 54 6.16 13.69 -14.45
C CYS A 54 5.09 13.73 -13.35
N ALA A 55 4.08 14.57 -13.59
CA ALA A 55 2.75 14.67 -12.98
C ALA A 55 2.62 14.48 -11.45
N ALA A 56 2.10 15.53 -10.81
CA ALA A 56 1.65 15.55 -9.42
C ALA A 56 0.43 14.63 -9.20
N GLY A 57 0.66 13.34 -9.04
CA GLY A 57 -0.28 12.41 -8.39
C GLY A 57 0.12 12.21 -6.93
N SER A 58 -0.83 11.85 -6.06
CA SER A 58 -0.57 11.39 -4.70
C SER A 58 0.38 10.18 -4.74
N ARG A 59 1.69 10.41 -4.55
CA ARG A 59 2.69 9.35 -4.54
C ARG A 59 2.59 8.62 -3.21
N ARG A 60 2.11 7.37 -3.24
CA ARG A 60 2.29 6.44 -2.12
C ARG A 60 3.80 6.20 -1.99
N LEU A 61 4.42 6.82 -0.99
CA LEU A 61 5.78 6.51 -0.57
C LEU A 61 5.74 5.34 0.41
N VAL A 62 6.84 4.58 0.51
CA VAL A 62 6.95 3.56 1.56
C VAL A 62 6.91 4.26 2.92
N PRO A 63 6.02 3.85 3.85
CA PRO A 63 5.88 4.50 5.16
C PRO A 63 7.22 4.68 5.87
N GLY A 64 7.48 5.90 6.37
CA GLY A 64 8.72 6.21 7.08
C GLY A 64 9.93 6.48 6.17
N THR A 65 9.75 6.54 4.84
CA THR A 65 10.84 6.82 3.89
C THR A 65 10.42 7.83 2.81
N ASN A 66 11.39 8.44 2.14
CA ASN A 66 11.16 9.28 0.95
C ASN A 66 11.21 8.47 -0.36
N ILE A 67 11.11 7.14 -0.29
CA ILE A 67 11.30 6.24 -1.42
C ILE A 67 9.93 5.88 -2.02
N PRO A 68 9.71 6.08 -3.33
CA PRO A 68 8.48 5.64 -3.99
C PRO A 68 8.41 4.11 -4.05
N TYR A 69 7.21 3.53 -4.00
CA TYR A 69 7.06 2.10 -4.24
C TYR A 69 7.59 1.75 -5.65
N PRO A 70 8.31 0.63 -5.80
CA PRO A 70 8.76 0.17 -7.11
C PRO A 70 7.54 -0.06 -8.03
N PRO A 71 7.65 0.27 -9.32
CA PRO A 71 6.55 0.05 -10.25
C PRO A 71 6.23 -1.44 -10.35
N VAL A 72 4.97 -1.79 -10.12
CA VAL A 72 4.46 -3.14 -10.36
C VAL A 72 4.15 -3.32 -11.85
N ASN A 73 4.27 -4.55 -12.36
CA ASN A 73 3.85 -4.89 -13.71
C ASN A 73 2.38 -4.49 -13.93
N GLU A 74 2.05 -3.97 -15.12
CA GLU A 74 0.68 -3.59 -15.50
C GLU A 74 -0.33 -4.72 -15.33
N THR A 75 0.06 -5.97 -15.56
CA THR A 75 -0.83 -7.13 -15.36
C THR A 75 -1.24 -7.25 -13.90
N ILE A 76 -0.28 -7.13 -12.98
CA ILE A 76 -0.53 -7.15 -11.54
C ILE A 76 -1.35 -5.95 -11.12
N ARG A 77 -1.10 -4.77 -11.69
CA ARG A 77 -1.87 -3.56 -11.37
C ARG A 77 -3.35 -3.73 -11.75
N LYS A 78 -3.63 -4.25 -12.95
CA LYS A 78 -5.01 -4.54 -13.40
C LYS A 78 -5.71 -5.55 -12.49
N GLN A 79 -4.99 -6.58 -12.04
CA GLN A 79 -5.53 -7.57 -11.09
C GLN A 79 -5.79 -6.94 -9.71
N GLN A 80 -4.88 -6.11 -9.20
CA GLN A 80 -5.07 -5.39 -7.95
C GLN A 80 -6.30 -4.48 -8.02
N GLU A 81 -6.46 -3.72 -9.10
CA GLU A 81 -7.63 -2.87 -9.33
C GLU A 81 -8.93 -3.69 -9.35
N LEU A 82 -8.95 -4.86 -10.01
CA LEU A 82 -10.11 -5.75 -10.04
C LEU A 82 -10.48 -6.29 -8.65
N PHE A 83 -9.52 -6.84 -7.92
CA PHE A 83 -9.75 -7.50 -6.63
C PHE A 83 -9.88 -6.52 -5.45
N GLN A 84 -9.38 -5.29 -5.57
CA GLN A 84 -9.53 -4.24 -4.55
C GLN A 84 -10.73 -3.33 -4.77
N LYS A 85 -11.46 -3.47 -5.89
CA LYS A 85 -12.67 -2.69 -6.15
C LYS A 85 -13.73 -2.93 -5.06
N ASP A 86 -14.25 -1.86 -4.46
CA ASP A 86 -15.20 -1.93 -3.35
C ASP A 86 -16.63 -2.11 -3.89
N ASN A 87 -17.05 -3.38 -4.08
CA ASN A 87 -18.34 -3.74 -4.69
C ASN A 87 -19.16 -4.71 -3.82
N ASP A 88 -18.76 -4.94 -2.56
CA ASP A 88 -19.36 -5.95 -1.66
C ASP A 88 -19.38 -7.40 -2.21
N VAL A 89 -18.70 -7.67 -3.32
CA VAL A 89 -18.59 -9.02 -3.90
C VAL A 89 -17.55 -9.84 -3.14
N PRO A 90 -17.89 -11.05 -2.67
CA PRO A 90 -16.93 -11.90 -1.97
C PRO A 90 -15.78 -12.33 -2.90
N VAL A 91 -14.59 -12.53 -2.31
CA VAL A 91 -13.35 -12.77 -3.07
C VAL A 91 -13.43 -13.96 -4.04
N HIS A 92 -14.19 -15.01 -3.70
CA HIS A 92 -14.33 -16.21 -4.53
C HIS A 92 -15.30 -16.07 -5.71
N LEU A 93 -15.98 -14.92 -5.86
CA LEU A 93 -16.82 -14.58 -7.02
C LEU A 93 -16.28 -13.35 -7.77
N LYS A 94 -15.16 -12.78 -7.29
CA LYS A 94 -14.67 -11.47 -7.74
C LYS A 94 -13.93 -11.54 -9.08
N GLY A 95 -13.49 -12.72 -9.52
CA GLY A 95 -12.88 -12.95 -10.83
C GLY A 95 -13.89 -13.02 -11.97
N GLY A 96 -15.21 -13.08 -11.68
CA GLY A 96 -16.27 -12.87 -12.66
C GLY A 96 -17.26 -14.04 -12.79
N PRO A 97 -17.98 -14.15 -13.93
CA PRO A 97 -19.08 -15.11 -14.07
C PRO A 97 -18.62 -16.58 -14.10
N PHE A 98 -17.37 -16.82 -14.52
CA PHE A 98 -16.80 -18.17 -14.51
C PHE A 98 -16.65 -18.72 -13.09
N ASP A 99 -16.24 -17.87 -12.13
CA ASP A 99 -16.14 -18.24 -10.72
C ASP A 99 -17.49 -18.68 -10.16
N ALA A 100 -18.56 -17.97 -10.52
CA ALA A 100 -19.91 -18.31 -10.09
C ALA A 100 -20.40 -19.64 -10.68
N LEU A 101 -20.12 -19.91 -11.96
CA LEU A 101 -20.44 -21.20 -12.59
C LEU A 101 -19.68 -22.34 -11.91
N LEU A 102 -18.38 -22.15 -11.69
CA LEU A 102 -17.52 -23.15 -11.06
C LEU A 102 -17.99 -23.45 -9.63
N TYR A 103 -18.27 -22.41 -8.84
CA TYR A 103 -18.81 -22.55 -7.49
C TYR A 103 -20.11 -23.36 -7.46
N ARG A 104 -21.06 -23.04 -8.34
CA ARG A 104 -22.37 -23.74 -8.41
C ARG A 104 -22.21 -25.20 -8.83
N LEU A 105 -21.33 -25.47 -9.79
CA LEU A 105 -21.01 -26.84 -10.23
C LEU A 105 -20.43 -27.64 -9.06
N THR A 106 -19.42 -27.10 -8.38
CA THR A 106 -18.80 -27.79 -7.23
C THR A 106 -19.82 -28.06 -6.13
N MET A 107 -20.67 -27.09 -5.80
CA MET A 107 -21.75 -27.28 -4.82
C MET A 107 -22.72 -28.39 -5.22
N LEU A 108 -23.13 -28.43 -6.50
CA LEU A 108 -24.01 -29.48 -7.01
C LEU A 108 -23.36 -30.86 -6.86
N LEU A 109 -22.09 -31.00 -7.26
CA LEU A 109 -21.36 -32.26 -7.16
C LEU A 109 -21.23 -32.72 -5.69
N CYS A 110 -20.97 -31.80 -4.76
CA CYS A 110 -20.92 -32.12 -3.33
C CYS A 110 -22.26 -32.62 -2.80
N ILE A 111 -23.36 -31.96 -3.15
CA ILE A 111 -24.71 -32.36 -2.71
C ILE A 111 -25.08 -33.74 -3.28
N VAL A 112 -24.82 -33.96 -4.57
CA VAL A 112 -25.04 -35.27 -5.22
C VAL A 112 -24.18 -36.36 -4.57
N GLY A 113 -22.91 -36.06 -4.28
CA GLY A 113 -22.03 -36.98 -3.57
C GLY A 113 -22.55 -37.37 -2.19
N LEU A 114 -22.99 -36.39 -1.39
CA LEU A 114 -23.58 -36.65 -0.06
C LEU A 114 -24.86 -37.49 -0.16
N ALA A 115 -25.73 -37.22 -1.13
CA ALA A 115 -26.92 -38.03 -1.36
C ALA A 115 -26.57 -39.48 -1.76
N GLY A 116 -25.57 -39.67 -2.63
CA GLY A 116 -25.07 -40.99 -3.01
C GLY A 116 -24.46 -41.77 -1.86
N ILE A 117 -23.73 -41.09 -0.96
CA ILE A 117 -23.22 -41.70 0.28
C ILE A 117 -24.39 -42.13 1.16
N GLY A 118 -25.40 -41.27 1.36
CA GLY A 118 -26.59 -41.60 2.14
C GLY A 118 -27.35 -42.81 1.60
N HIS A 119 -27.53 -42.89 0.27
CA HIS A 119 -28.17 -44.04 -0.38
C HIS A 119 -27.36 -45.33 -0.18
N THR A 120 -26.03 -45.26 -0.33
CA THR A 120 -25.13 -46.39 -0.12
C THR A 120 -25.21 -46.89 1.33
N ILE A 121 -25.11 -45.98 2.30
CA ILE A 121 -25.21 -46.32 3.73
C ILE A 121 -26.57 -46.96 4.01
N TYR A 122 -27.68 -46.37 3.57
CA TYR A 122 -29.01 -46.91 3.79
C TYR A 122 -29.17 -48.31 3.20
N GLY A 123 -28.73 -48.50 1.96
CA GLY A 123 -28.81 -49.79 1.26
C GLY A 123 -27.98 -50.90 1.91
N HIS A 124 -26.91 -50.56 2.64
CA HIS A 124 -26.09 -51.52 3.39
C HIS A 124 -26.52 -51.66 4.87
N ALA A 125 -27.11 -50.63 5.46
CA ALA A 125 -27.52 -50.64 6.87
C ALA A 125 -28.84 -51.39 7.09
N VAL A 126 -29.75 -51.38 6.10
CA VAL A 126 -31.06 -52.04 6.23
C VAL A 126 -31.03 -53.42 5.57
N PRO A 127 -31.37 -54.50 6.29
CA PRO A 127 -31.43 -55.85 5.72
C PRO A 127 -32.57 -55.93 4.70
N LYS A 128 -32.26 -56.45 3.52
CA LYS A 128 -33.26 -56.71 2.48
C LYS A 128 -33.98 -58.01 2.82
N LYS A 129 -35.32 -57.98 2.90
CA LYS A 129 -36.11 -59.22 3.02
C LYS A 129 -35.87 -60.07 1.77
N GLN A 130 -35.47 -61.32 1.99
CA GLN A 130 -35.39 -62.37 0.96
C GLN A 130 -36.78 -62.87 0.60
#